data_AF-A0A3B9DBE2-F1
#
_entry.id   AF-A0A3B9DBE2-F1
#
_cell.length_a   1.000
_cell.length_b   1.000
_cell.length_c   1.000
_cell.angle_alpha   90.00
_cell.angle_beta   90.00
_cell.angle_gamma   90.00
#
_symmetry.space_group_name_H-M   'P 1'
#
loop_
_entity.id
_entity.type
_entity.pdbx_description
1 polymer ?
#
loop_
_entity_poly.entity_id
_entity_poly.type
_entity_poly.pdbx_seq_one_letter_code
_entity_poly.pdbx_strand_id
1 'polypeptide(L)'
;MLQKGLTLSLLLGFTRVAFAAAMDVRPGVTEMSREIQELHHLSLSIVVVIGILVFGIMFYSIYAHRRSKNPKPADFHESTAVEIVWTLIPVLILISLAVPATRTLIEIEDNSDPDLSILITGSQWKWHYQYL
;
A
#
# COMPACT_ATOMS: atom_id res chain seq x y z
N MET A 1 -33.70 20.40 2.48
CA MET A 1 -33.16 19.05 2.79
C MET A 1 -31.74 18.84 2.24
N LEU A 2 -31.33 19.41 1.10
CA LEU A 2 -29.97 19.28 0.55
C LEU A 2 -28.84 19.86 1.44
N GLN A 3 -29.07 21.00 2.09
CA GLN A 3 -28.02 21.71 2.84
C GLN A 3 -27.55 20.94 4.10
N LYS A 4 -28.46 20.20 4.75
CA LYS A 4 -28.16 19.35 5.92
C LYS A 4 -27.36 18.09 5.55
N GLY A 5 -27.60 17.54 4.36
CA GLY A 5 -26.83 16.41 3.83
C GLY A 5 -25.40 16.81 3.47
N LEU A 6 -25.21 18.00 2.89
CA LEU A 6 -23.90 18.54 2.54
C LEU A 6 -23.04 18.80 3.79
N THR A 7 -23.60 19.39 4.85
CA THR A 7 -22.89 19.61 6.12
C THR A 7 -22.53 18.30 6.82
N LEU A 8 -23.40 17.28 6.75
CA LEU A 8 -23.13 15.97 7.34
C LEU A 8 -22.07 15.19 6.56
N SER A 9 -22.08 15.26 5.21
CA SER A 9 -21.01 14.71 4.37
C SER A 9 -19.67 15.43 4.56
N LEU A 10 -19.67 16.74 4.79
CA LEU A 10 -18.47 17.50 5.11
C LEU A 10 -17.89 17.13 6.48
N LEU A 11 -18.74 16.99 7.51
CA LEU A 11 -18.34 16.53 8.85
C LEU A 11 -17.79 15.09 8.83
N LEU A 12 -18.42 14.20 8.07
CA LEU A 12 -17.96 12.82 7.84
C LEU A 12 -16.68 12.76 7.00
N GLY A 13 -16.50 13.68 6.04
CA GLY A 13 -15.27 13.81 5.25
C GLY A 13 -14.10 14.32 6.09
N PHE A 14 -14.32 15.32 6.95
CA PHE A 14 -13.29 15.90 7.81
C PHE A 14 -12.83 14.92 8.89
N THR A 15 -13.74 14.15 9.49
CA THR A 15 -13.39 13.07 10.42
C THR A 15 -12.62 11.94 9.74
N ARG A 16 -12.91 11.64 8.46
CA ARG A 16 -12.16 10.64 7.69
C ARG A 16 -10.72 11.06 7.40
N VAL A 17 -10.48 12.32 7.05
CA VAL A 17 -9.12 12.84 6.80
C VAL A 17 -8.30 12.90 8.10
N ALA A 18 -8.91 13.39 9.19
CA ALA A 18 -8.24 13.47 10.49
C ALA A 18 -7.93 12.07 11.08
N PHE A 19 -8.84 11.11 10.91
CA PHE A 19 -8.62 9.73 11.36
C PHE A 19 -7.56 9.01 10.50
N ALA A 20 -7.57 9.23 9.18
CA ALA A 20 -6.54 8.69 8.30
C ALA A 20 -5.14 9.22 8.67
N ALA A 21 -5.02 10.52 8.94
CA ALA A 21 -3.76 11.13 9.37
C ALA A 21 -3.25 10.61 10.73
N ALA A 22 -4.15 10.20 11.63
CA ALA A 22 -3.77 9.61 12.92
C ALA A 22 -3.26 8.17 12.80
N MET A 23 -3.64 7.45 11.74
CA MET A 23 -3.28 6.05 11.49
C MET A 23 -2.14 5.91 10.47
N ASP A 24 -1.66 7.01 9.91
CA ASP A 24 -0.60 7.04 8.92
C ASP A 24 0.79 6.98 9.57
N VAL A 25 1.80 6.65 8.77
CA VAL A 25 3.21 6.82 9.17
C VAL A 25 3.50 8.29 9.45
N ARG A 26 4.46 8.53 10.36
CA ARG A 26 4.86 9.90 10.70
C ARG A 26 5.33 10.63 9.45
N PRO A 27 5.01 11.93 9.30
CA PRO A 27 5.41 12.69 8.13
C PRO A 27 6.93 12.75 8.01
N GLY A 28 7.44 12.48 6.81
CA GLY A 28 8.87 12.52 6.54
C GLY A 28 9.47 13.93 6.68
N VAL A 29 10.57 14.03 7.44
CA VAL A 29 11.30 15.28 7.66
C VAL A 29 12.44 15.50 6.66
N THR A 30 12.87 14.44 5.97
CA THR A 30 13.84 14.48 4.87
C THR A 30 13.15 14.18 3.54
N GLU A 31 13.75 14.57 2.42
CA GLU A 31 13.27 14.23 1.07
C GLU A 31 13.17 12.70 0.91
N MET A 32 14.23 11.99 1.30
CA MET A 32 14.26 10.53 1.36
C MET A 32 13.09 9.91 2.13
N SER A 33 12.78 10.45 3.32
CA SER A 33 11.68 9.93 4.12
C SER A 33 10.32 10.17 3.47
N ARG A 34 10.16 11.20 2.64
CA ARG A 34 8.93 11.46 1.90
C ARG A 34 8.77 10.48 0.73
N GLU A 35 9.85 10.17 0.02
CA GLU A 35 9.81 9.16 -1.04
C GLU A 35 9.42 7.78 -0.51
N ILE A 36 10.00 7.38 0.64
CA ILE A 36 9.63 6.12 1.31
C ILE A 36 8.15 6.14 1.71
N GLN A 37 7.64 7.28 2.19
CA GLN A 37 6.22 7.43 2.54
C GLN A 37 5.31 7.31 1.31
N GLU A 38 5.70 7.90 0.17
CA GLU A 38 4.97 7.78 -1.09
C GLU A 38 4.97 6.34 -1.62
N LEU A 39 6.10 5.64 -1.55
CA LEU A 39 6.19 4.20 -1.87
C LEU A 39 5.28 3.35 -0.98
N HIS A 40 5.23 3.66 0.31
CA HIS A 40 4.33 3.01 1.25
C HIS A 40 2.85 3.25 0.87
N HIS A 41 2.46 4.50 0.58
CA HIS A 41 1.09 4.81 0.16
C HIS A 41 0.72 4.17 -1.18
N LEU A 42 1.65 4.15 -2.15
CA LEU A 42 1.47 3.49 -3.44
C LEU A 42 1.22 1.99 -3.25
N SER A 43 2.11 1.29 -2.54
CA SER A 43 1.99 -0.15 -2.31
C SER A 43 0.72 -0.49 -1.52
N LEU A 44 0.40 0.28 -0.47
CA LEU A 44 -0.82 0.09 0.32
C LEU A 44 -2.08 0.28 -0.54
N SER A 45 -2.11 1.30 -1.40
CA SER A 45 -3.25 1.55 -2.29
C SER A 45 -3.51 0.39 -3.25
N ILE A 46 -2.44 -0.19 -3.81
CA ILE A 46 -2.51 -1.36 -4.70
C ILE A 46 -3.09 -2.56 -3.95
N VAL A 47 -2.58 -2.84 -2.73
CA VAL A 47 -3.08 -3.96 -1.90
C VAL A 47 -4.55 -3.77 -1.56
N VAL A 48 -4.99 -2.55 -1.23
CA VAL A 48 -6.41 -2.27 -0.94
C VAL A 48 -7.28 -2.51 -2.18
N VAL A 49 -6.86 -2.06 -3.37
CA VAL A 49 -7.60 -2.27 -4.62
C VAL A 49 -7.72 -3.76 -4.95
N ILE A 50 -6.62 -4.52 -4.84
CA ILE A 50 -6.62 -5.97 -5.04
C ILE A 50 -7.53 -6.64 -4.02
N GLY A 51 -7.46 -6.24 -2.75
CA GLY A 51 -8.32 -6.74 -1.68
C GLY A 51 -9.80 -6.56 -2.02
N ILE A 52 -10.20 -5.35 -2.41
CA ILE A 52 -11.58 -5.05 -2.82
C ILE A 52 -12.00 -5.93 -4.00
N LEU A 53 -11.15 -6.13 -5.01
CA LEU A 53 -11.44 -6.99 -6.15
C LEU A 53 -11.64 -8.46 -5.72
N VAL A 54 -10.71 -9.01 -4.94
CA VAL A 54 -10.77 -10.41 -4.47
C VAL A 54 -12.00 -10.62 -3.60
N PHE A 55 -12.22 -9.77 -2.60
CA PHE A 55 -13.40 -9.85 -1.74
C PHE A 55 -14.69 -9.65 -2.52
N GLY A 56 -14.71 -8.72 -3.49
CA GLY A 56 -15.85 -8.48 -4.37
C GLY A 56 -16.23 -9.71 -5.20
N ILE A 57 -15.25 -10.32 -5.89
CA ILE A 57 -15.45 -11.54 -6.68
C ILE A 57 -15.89 -12.70 -5.78
N MET A 58 -15.31 -12.83 -4.59
CA MET A 58 -15.68 -13.86 -3.63
C MET A 58 -17.13 -13.71 -3.14
N PHE A 59 -17.53 -12.51 -2.71
CA PHE A 59 -18.91 -12.25 -2.28
C PHE A 59 -19.90 -12.47 -3.41
N TYR A 60 -19.56 -12.01 -4.63
CA TYR A 60 -20.35 -12.27 -5.81
C TYR A 60 -20.51 -13.77 -6.07
N SER A 61 -19.42 -14.54 -6.02
CA SER A 61 -19.43 -15.99 -6.26
C SER A 61 -20.30 -16.72 -5.25
N ILE A 62 -20.19 -16.39 -3.95
CA ILE A 62 -21.01 -16.96 -2.88
C ILE A 62 -22.49 -16.65 -3.10
N TYR A 63 -22.82 -15.42 -3.49
CA TYR A 63 -24.21 -15.02 -3.72
C TYR A 63 -24.82 -15.66 -4.97
N ALA A 64 -24.07 -15.70 -6.07
CA ALA A 64 -24.53 -16.17 -7.37
C ALA A 64 -24.58 -17.71 -7.48
N HIS A 65 -23.59 -18.41 -6.93
CA HIS A 65 -23.45 -19.87 -7.04
C HIS A 65 -23.96 -20.63 -5.80
N ARG A 66 -24.77 -20.00 -4.95
CA ARG A 66 -25.41 -20.67 -3.81
C ARG A 66 -26.33 -21.79 -4.29
N ARG A 67 -26.33 -22.94 -3.59
CA ARG A 67 -27.16 -24.13 -3.88
C ARG A 67 -28.65 -23.82 -4.10
N SER A 68 -29.19 -22.83 -3.40
CA SER A 68 -30.59 -22.42 -3.56
C SER A 68 -30.91 -21.81 -4.92
N LYS A 69 -29.91 -21.23 -5.61
CA LYS A 69 -30.05 -20.55 -6.90
C LYS A 69 -29.45 -21.38 -8.05
N ASN A 70 -28.36 -22.09 -7.81
CA ASN A 70 -27.70 -22.97 -8.78
C ASN A 70 -27.53 -24.38 -8.17
N PRO A 71 -28.50 -25.29 -8.36
CA PRO A 71 -28.47 -26.62 -7.76
C PRO A 71 -27.51 -27.61 -8.44
N LYS A 72 -27.16 -27.36 -9.70
CA LYS A 72 -26.22 -28.19 -10.47
C LYS A 72 -24.87 -27.46 -10.57
N PRO A 73 -23.77 -28.02 -10.05
CA PRO A 73 -22.43 -27.46 -10.23
C PRO A 73 -21.99 -27.58 -11.69
N ALA A 74 -21.00 -26.77 -12.08
CA ALA A 74 -20.37 -26.88 -13.39
C ALA A 74 -19.20 -27.88 -13.36
N ASP A 75 -18.98 -28.60 -14.47
CA ASP A 75 -18.00 -29.71 -14.58
C ASP A 75 -16.70 -29.31 -15.31
N PHE A 76 -16.28 -28.05 -15.27
CA PHE A 76 -15.00 -27.61 -15.84
C PHE A 76 -13.88 -27.69 -14.79
N HIS A 77 -12.67 -28.08 -15.20
CA HIS A 77 -11.53 -28.28 -14.29
C HIS A 77 -10.29 -27.45 -14.63
N GLU A 78 -10.18 -26.95 -15.85
CA GLU A 78 -9.03 -26.16 -16.28
C GLU A 78 -9.45 -25.03 -17.22
N SER A 79 -8.70 -23.93 -17.17
CA SER A 79 -8.82 -22.87 -18.15
C SER A 79 -7.47 -22.18 -18.32
N THR A 80 -6.70 -22.67 -19.29
CA THR A 80 -5.36 -22.14 -19.59
C THR A 80 -5.39 -20.62 -19.85
N ALA A 81 -6.45 -20.11 -20.46
CA ALA A 81 -6.61 -18.68 -20.69
C ALA A 81 -6.71 -17.88 -19.38
N VAL A 82 -7.50 -18.35 -18.41
CA VAL A 82 -7.67 -17.67 -17.12
C VAL A 82 -6.39 -17.82 -16.29
N GLU A 83 -5.74 -18.98 -16.37
CA GLU A 83 -4.44 -19.26 -15.75
C GLU A 83 -3.35 -18.28 -16.16
N ILE A 84 -3.24 -18.02 -17.46
CA ILE A 84 -2.29 -17.06 -18.00
C ILE A 84 -2.60 -15.65 -17.49
N VAL A 85 -3.88 -15.25 -17.50
CA VAL A 85 -4.31 -13.91 -17.08
C VAL A 85 -4.00 -13.66 -15.60
N TRP A 86 -4.38 -14.58 -14.70
CA TRP A 86 -4.15 -14.39 -13.27
C TRP A 86 -2.69 -14.53 -12.87
N THR A 87 -1.83 -15.09 -13.73
CA THR A 87 -0.38 -15.19 -13.46
C THR A 87 0.34 -13.96 -13.96
N LEU A 88 -0.01 -13.48 -15.16
CA LEU A 88 0.63 -12.32 -15.77
C LEU A 88 0.30 -11.00 -15.06
N ILE A 89 -0.96 -10.82 -14.62
CA ILE A 89 -1.39 -9.59 -13.94
C ILE A 89 -0.57 -9.35 -12.65
N PRO A 90 -0.46 -10.29 -11.70
CA PRO A 90 0.37 -10.10 -10.50
C PRO A 90 1.84 -9.83 -10.81
N VAL A 91 2.41 -10.51 -11.81
CA VAL A 91 3.81 -10.29 -12.21
C VAL A 91 4.03 -8.86 -12.68
N LEU A 92 3.14 -8.32 -13.53
CA LEU A 92 3.23 -6.95 -14.01
C LEU A 92 3.08 -5.92 -12.87
N ILE A 93 2.18 -6.18 -11.92
CA ILE A 93 2.01 -5.33 -10.73
C ILE A 93 3.32 -5.28 -9.92
N LEU A 94 3.95 -6.43 -9.67
CA LEU A 94 5.22 -6.47 -8.93
C LEU A 94 6.35 -5.73 -9.65
N ILE A 95 6.48 -5.90 -10.97
CA ILE A 95 7.48 -5.16 -11.76
C ILE A 95 7.26 -3.66 -11.65
N SER A 96 6.01 -3.20 -11.72
CA SER A 96 5.67 -1.77 -11.61
C SER A 96 6.06 -1.16 -10.25
N LEU A 97 5.98 -1.95 -9.18
CA LEU A 97 6.40 -1.56 -7.83
C LEU A 97 7.91 -1.63 -7.63
N ALA A 98 8.58 -2.60 -8.26
CA ALA A 98 10.01 -2.81 -8.11
C ALA A 98 10.82 -1.62 -8.65
N VAL A 99 10.43 -1.05 -9.80
CA VAL A 99 11.17 0.07 -10.42
C VAL A 99 11.36 1.27 -9.49
N PRO A 100 10.30 1.88 -8.92
CA PRO A 100 10.48 3.03 -8.03
C PRO A 100 11.13 2.62 -6.69
N ALA A 101 10.82 1.42 -6.16
CA ALA A 101 11.43 0.94 -4.93
C ALA A 101 12.96 0.77 -5.04
N THR A 102 13.44 0.24 -6.17
CA THR A 102 14.89 0.09 -6.41
C THR A 102 15.58 1.44 -6.57
N ARG A 103 14.93 2.45 -7.19
CA ARG A 103 15.52 3.79 -7.31
C ARG A 103 15.77 4.42 -5.94
N THR A 104 14.73 4.47 -5.10
CA THR A 104 14.86 4.99 -3.74
C THR A 104 15.87 4.18 -2.92
N LEU A 105 15.96 2.86 -3.10
CA LEU A 105 16.98 2.05 -2.41
C LEU A 105 18.41 2.47 -2.78
N ILE A 106 18.67 2.70 -4.07
CA ILE A 106 20.00 3.17 -4.53
C ILE A 106 20.34 4.51 -3.88
N GLU A 107 19.36 5.42 -3.77
CA GLU A 107 19.55 6.73 -3.16
C GLU A 107 19.75 6.65 -1.63
N ILE A 108 19.16 5.67 -0.94
CA ILE A 108 19.42 5.42 0.50
C ILE A 108 20.86 4.94 0.73
N GLU A 109 21.39 4.15 -0.19
CA GLU A 109 22.73 3.57 -0.07
C GLU A 109 23.85 4.53 -0.48
N ASP A 110 23.53 5.67 -1.12
CA ASP A 110 24.52 6.69 -1.45
C ASP A 110 24.95 7.48 -0.20
N ASN A 111 26.22 7.34 0.17
CA ASN A 111 26.84 8.02 1.31
C ASN A 111 28.00 8.93 0.86
N SER A 112 28.03 9.29 -0.42
CA SER A 112 29.10 10.11 -1.01
C SER A 112 29.00 11.56 -0.58
N ASP A 113 30.14 12.25 -0.48
CA ASP A 113 30.25 13.70 -0.27
C ASP A 113 29.41 14.29 0.89
N PRO A 114 29.60 13.85 2.15
CA PRO A 114 28.84 14.38 3.27
C PRO A 114 29.28 15.81 3.65
N ASP A 115 28.31 16.72 3.84
CA ASP A 115 28.57 18.05 4.40
C ASP A 115 29.06 18.00 5.86
N LEU A 116 28.65 16.96 6.61
CA LEU A 116 29.02 16.74 8.01
C LEU A 116 29.15 15.25 8.32
N SER A 117 30.25 14.87 8.97
CA SER A 117 30.48 13.50 9.45
C SER A 117 30.33 13.43 10.98
N ILE A 118 29.43 12.56 11.46
CA ILE A 118 29.23 12.30 12.90
C ILE A 118 29.48 10.82 13.17
N LEU A 119 30.44 10.52 14.05
CA LEU A 119 30.64 9.18 14.59
C LEU A 119 29.73 8.97 15.80
N ILE A 120 28.88 7.95 15.73
CA ILE A 120 27.95 7.57 16.80
C ILE A 120 28.41 6.26 17.44
N THR A 121 28.80 6.29 18.71
CA THR A 121 29.23 5.12 19.48
C THR A 121 28.16 4.69 20.48
N GLY A 122 27.60 3.50 20.28
CA GLY A 122 26.65 2.87 21.21
C GLY A 122 27.33 2.36 22.49
N SER A 123 26.74 2.63 23.64
CA SER A 123 27.16 2.12 24.95
C SER A 123 25.94 1.64 25.75
N GLN A 124 26.14 0.96 26.87
CA GLN A 124 25.04 0.47 27.69
C GLN A 124 24.07 1.60 28.08
N TRP A 125 22.87 1.58 27.48
CA TRP A 125 21.80 2.59 27.58
C TRP A 125 22.22 4.03 27.22
N LYS A 126 23.27 4.22 26.42
CA LYS A 126 23.79 5.56 26.07
C LYS A 126 24.32 5.60 24.64
N TRP A 127 24.32 6.80 24.07
CA TRP A 127 24.90 7.09 22.75
C TRP A 127 25.90 8.23 22.91
N HIS A 128 27.09 8.08 22.31
CA HIS A 128 28.11 9.11 22.25
C HIS A 128 28.21 9.62 20.82
N TYR A 129 28.33 10.93 20.65
CA TYR A 129 28.38 11.59 19.35
C TYR A 129 29.69 12.36 19.23
N GLN A 130 30.42 12.15 18.15
CA GLN A 130 31.66 12.85 17.85
C GLN A 130 31.56 13.47 16.45
N TYR A 131 31.79 14.77 16.35
CA TYR A 131 31.84 15.50 15.10
C TYR A 131 33.28 15.40 14.55
N LEU A 132 33.43 14.95 13.31
CA LEU A 132 34.73 14.70 12.66
C LEU A 132 35.15 15.85 11.74
#